data_AF-A0AAE0XD76-F1
#
_entry.id   AF-A0AAE0XD76-F1
#
_cell.length_a   1.000
_cell.length_b   1.000
_cell.length_c   1.000
_cell.angle_alpha   90.00
_cell.angle_beta   90.00
_cell.angle_gamma   90.00
#
_symmetry.space_group_name_H-M   'P 1'
#
loop_
_entity.id
_entity.type
_entity.pdbx_description
1 polymer ?
#
loop_
_entity_poly.entity_id
_entity_poly.type
_entity_poly.pdbx_seq_one_letter_code
_entity_poly.pdbx_strand_id
1 'polypeptide(L)'
;MWPVWPIAMRWLSLSALIMATETAARPSPRCIMYLTGQHPVTPPIDQLQHVTHVALAFMRPGVFNDPARSDWPLFTTVDEVRPKFPKDTKIMIAIGGWGDTLGFSVAALTPETRKTFAENVARMVKATGADGVDVDWEYPGGNGEDYKQVPNADKAWEINAYPLLLMELRDALGPNKVLSAAVPGLERDMLAFSRETVPRIMRHLDFLNVMTYDMMNRRDTVTKHHTGVQLSLAAVDAYVARGAAPQALNLGFAFYTKYFKTEHEACAKLASPIGCPTLLLENPKTGADLGRGSGFSWHDPVPEDVAASFVRALDDGTYDDQHGGYYYWDQSEDLWWTFDTPDAIRRKFPLIMDQRRLGGVFAWGLGEDAPVYEHLAALSDGLAEMKAKNRKEEL
;
A
#
# COMPACT_ATOMS: atom_id res chain seq x y z
N MET A 1 -46.84 18.83 -74.06
CA MET A 1 -46.32 17.47 -73.79
C MET A 1 -44.93 17.59 -73.19
N TRP A 2 -44.84 17.58 -71.86
CA TRP A 2 -43.57 17.53 -71.12
C TRP A 2 -43.37 16.09 -70.64
N PRO A 3 -42.17 15.49 -70.78
CA PRO A 3 -41.92 14.17 -70.23
C PRO A 3 -41.47 14.27 -68.77
N VAL A 4 -42.08 13.40 -67.97
CA VAL A 4 -41.84 13.19 -66.55
C VAL A 4 -40.51 12.47 -66.35
N TRP A 5 -39.64 12.98 -65.46
CA TRP A 5 -38.45 12.27 -64.99
C TRP A 5 -38.79 11.40 -63.77
N PRO A 6 -38.35 10.13 -63.68
CA PRO A 6 -38.53 9.33 -62.47
C PRO A 6 -37.40 9.63 -61.47
N ILE A 7 -37.79 9.84 -60.21
CA ILE A 7 -36.90 9.96 -59.05
C ILE A 7 -36.33 8.56 -58.75
N ALA A 8 -35.02 8.38 -58.92
CA ALA A 8 -34.31 7.18 -58.49
C ALA A 8 -34.02 7.27 -56.98
N MET A 9 -34.74 6.47 -56.19
CA MET A 9 -34.54 6.33 -54.75
C MET A 9 -33.29 5.48 -54.49
N ARG A 10 -32.17 6.11 -54.11
CA ARG A 10 -30.95 5.42 -53.68
C ARG A 10 -31.15 4.89 -52.26
N TRP A 11 -31.16 3.57 -52.12
CA TRP A 11 -31.06 2.89 -50.83
C TRP A 11 -29.62 2.94 -50.35
N LEU A 12 -29.35 3.73 -49.30
CA LEU A 12 -28.10 3.69 -48.54
C LEU A 12 -28.19 2.48 -47.58
N SER A 13 -27.52 1.39 -47.95
CA SER A 13 -27.27 0.27 -47.05
C SER A 13 -26.31 0.71 -45.95
N LEU A 14 -26.84 0.92 -44.74
CA LEU A 14 -26.08 1.20 -43.54
C LEU A 14 -25.45 -0.12 -43.06
N SER A 15 -24.19 -0.36 -43.43
CA SER A 15 -23.41 -1.47 -42.88
C SER A 15 -23.04 -1.12 -41.44
N ALA A 16 -23.76 -1.67 -40.47
CA ALA A 16 -23.40 -1.58 -39.05
C ALA A 16 -22.10 -2.36 -38.83
N LEU A 17 -21.00 -1.63 -38.60
CA LEU A 17 -19.73 -2.20 -38.17
C LEU A 17 -19.91 -2.62 -36.70
N ILE A 18 -20.21 -3.89 -36.45
CA ILE A 18 -20.15 -4.46 -35.11
C ILE A 18 -18.66 -4.56 -34.78
N MET A 19 -18.12 -3.56 -34.06
CA MET A 19 -16.84 -3.72 -33.39
C MET A 19 -17.06 -4.73 -32.27
N ALA A 20 -16.67 -5.98 -32.51
CA ALA A 20 -16.47 -6.94 -31.45
C ALA A 20 -15.35 -6.39 -30.55
N THR A 21 -15.73 -5.84 -29.40
CA THR A 21 -14.78 -5.61 -28.32
C THR A 21 -14.41 -7.00 -27.81
N GLU A 22 -13.25 -7.51 -28.21
CA GLU A 22 -12.62 -8.60 -27.48
C GLU A 22 -12.46 -8.12 -26.03
N THR A 23 -13.30 -8.65 -25.14
CA THR A 23 -13.09 -8.55 -23.71
C THR A 23 -11.86 -9.37 -23.38
N ALA A 24 -10.68 -8.77 -23.52
CA ALA A 24 -9.45 -9.36 -23.04
C ALA A 24 -9.66 -9.74 -21.57
N ALA A 25 -9.48 -11.02 -21.26
CA ALA A 25 -9.64 -11.55 -19.91
C ALA A 25 -8.83 -10.70 -18.94
N ARG A 26 -9.45 -10.28 -17.83
CA ARG A 26 -8.73 -9.42 -16.87
C ARG A 26 -7.52 -10.19 -16.32
N PRO A 27 -6.32 -9.60 -16.30
CA PRO A 27 -5.16 -10.25 -15.70
C PRO A 27 -5.48 -10.63 -14.25
N SER A 28 -4.93 -11.76 -13.80
CA SER A 28 -5.10 -12.18 -12.42
C SER A 28 -4.58 -11.08 -11.47
N PRO A 29 -5.29 -10.77 -10.38
CA PRO A 29 -4.88 -9.72 -9.46
C PRO A 29 -3.52 -10.03 -8.85
N ARG A 30 -2.73 -8.99 -8.62
CA ARG A 30 -1.49 -9.13 -7.85
C ARG A 30 -1.83 -9.36 -6.38
N CYS A 31 -0.96 -10.11 -5.72
CA CYS A 31 -0.88 -10.29 -4.29
C CYS A 31 0.58 -10.13 -3.90
N ILE A 32 0.91 -9.05 -3.20
CA ILE A 32 2.28 -8.68 -2.82
C ILE A 32 2.44 -8.80 -1.31
N MET A 33 3.47 -9.49 -0.87
CA MET A 33 3.76 -9.71 0.54
C MET A 33 5.08 -9.03 0.93
N TYR A 34 5.06 -8.10 1.89
CA TYR A 34 6.30 -7.57 2.46
C TYR A 34 6.85 -8.58 3.47
N LEU A 35 8.07 -9.09 3.24
CA LEU A 35 8.79 -9.95 4.18
C LEU A 35 9.87 -9.12 4.86
N THR A 36 9.75 -8.96 6.18
CA THR A 36 10.56 -8.02 6.96
C THR A 36 11.69 -8.74 7.68
N GLY A 37 12.77 -8.02 7.99
CA GLY A 37 13.84 -8.54 8.84
C GLY A 37 13.44 -8.72 10.31
N GLN A 38 12.39 -8.01 10.73
CA GLN A 38 11.79 -8.10 12.06
C GLN A 38 11.03 -9.43 12.23
N HIS A 39 10.33 -9.86 11.19
CA HIS A 39 9.53 -11.08 11.16
C HIS A 39 9.92 -11.96 9.94
N PRO A 40 11.13 -12.54 9.90
CA PRO A 40 11.66 -13.24 8.73
C PRO A 40 11.13 -14.68 8.59
N VAL A 41 9.83 -14.87 8.84
CA VAL A 41 9.13 -16.16 8.86
C VAL A 41 8.06 -16.20 7.77
N THR A 42 7.83 -17.39 7.22
CA THR A 42 6.87 -17.62 6.13
C THR A 42 6.02 -18.85 6.44
N PRO A 43 4.75 -18.90 5.99
CA PRO A 43 3.96 -20.10 6.10
C PRO A 43 4.51 -21.22 5.18
N PRO A 44 3.99 -22.44 5.33
CA PRO A 44 4.15 -23.48 4.32
C PRO A 44 3.77 -23.03 2.90
N ILE A 45 4.48 -23.53 1.89
CA ILE A 45 4.35 -23.09 0.48
C ILE A 45 2.95 -23.32 -0.11
N ASP A 46 2.20 -24.30 0.40
CA ASP A 46 0.83 -24.62 0.00
C ASP A 46 -0.20 -23.59 0.45
N GLN A 47 0.18 -22.64 1.33
CA GLN A 47 -0.63 -21.47 1.69
C GLN A 47 -0.30 -20.22 0.86
N LEU A 48 0.71 -20.30 -0.02
CA LEU A 48 1.26 -19.16 -0.77
C LEU A 48 0.84 -19.15 -2.24
N GLN A 49 -0.12 -19.99 -2.65
CA GLN A 49 -0.53 -20.17 -4.06
C GLN A 49 -1.04 -18.89 -4.74
N HIS A 50 -1.51 -17.92 -3.97
CA HIS A 50 -1.96 -16.63 -4.49
C HIS A 50 -0.88 -15.55 -4.49
N VAL A 51 0.25 -15.75 -3.79
CA VAL A 51 1.31 -14.75 -3.66
C VAL A 51 2.09 -14.62 -4.96
N THR A 52 1.92 -13.48 -5.60
CA THR A 52 2.54 -13.16 -6.90
C THR A 52 3.87 -12.45 -6.76
N HIS A 53 4.05 -11.68 -5.68
CA HIS A 53 5.28 -10.92 -5.41
C HIS A 53 5.60 -10.98 -3.92
N VAL A 54 6.89 -10.93 -3.61
CA VAL A 54 7.42 -10.75 -2.26
C VAL A 54 8.40 -9.59 -2.29
N ALA A 55 8.24 -8.61 -1.42
CA ALA A 55 9.17 -7.50 -1.28
C ALA A 55 9.98 -7.67 0.01
N LEU A 56 11.31 -7.82 -0.12
CA LEU A 56 12.22 -7.95 1.02
C LEU A 56 12.46 -6.57 1.64
N ALA A 57 11.91 -6.34 2.83
CA ALA A 57 11.92 -5.07 3.53
C ALA A 57 12.96 -5.07 4.68
N PHE A 58 13.99 -4.23 4.67
CA PHE A 58 14.33 -3.21 3.66
C PHE A 58 15.83 -3.17 3.36
N MET A 59 16.16 -2.69 2.16
CA MET A 59 17.45 -2.10 1.87
C MET A 59 17.42 -0.59 2.16
N ARG A 60 18.44 -0.08 2.84
CA ARG A 60 18.52 1.36 3.15
C ARG A 60 18.90 2.17 1.90
N PRO A 61 18.18 3.24 1.53
CA PRO A 61 18.49 4.05 0.34
C PRO A 61 19.90 4.64 0.37
N GLY A 62 20.42 4.99 1.55
CA GLY A 62 21.78 5.52 1.69
C GLY A 62 22.88 4.58 1.17
N VAL A 63 22.64 3.27 1.10
CA VAL A 63 23.59 2.27 0.56
C VAL A 63 23.93 2.56 -0.91
N PHE A 64 22.98 3.10 -1.67
CA PHE A 64 23.12 3.33 -3.11
C PHE A 64 23.73 4.70 -3.46
N ASN A 65 24.06 5.55 -2.49
CA ASN A 65 24.68 6.85 -2.78
C ASN A 65 26.21 6.77 -2.94
N ASP A 66 26.82 5.63 -2.61
CA ASP A 66 28.26 5.42 -2.72
C ASP A 66 28.60 4.77 -4.07
N PRO A 67 29.29 5.45 -5.01
CA PRO A 67 29.66 4.87 -6.30
C PRO A 67 30.61 3.67 -6.18
N ALA A 68 31.36 3.55 -5.08
CA ALA A 68 32.27 2.43 -4.82
C ALA A 68 31.59 1.23 -4.15
N ARG A 69 30.27 1.30 -3.87
CA ARG A 69 29.52 0.23 -3.20
C ARG A 69 29.62 -1.10 -3.96
N SER A 70 29.94 -2.16 -3.24
CA SER A 70 30.06 -3.54 -3.75
C SER A 70 29.33 -4.60 -2.93
N ASP A 71 28.82 -4.26 -1.74
CA ASP A 71 28.03 -5.12 -0.86
C ASP A 71 26.57 -4.64 -0.73
N TRP A 72 25.64 -5.57 -0.50
CA TRP A 72 24.20 -5.29 -0.41
C TRP A 72 23.64 -5.93 0.87
N PRO A 73 23.69 -5.23 2.03
CA PRO A 73 23.39 -5.82 3.33
C PRO A 73 21.87 -5.92 3.57
N LEU A 74 21.21 -6.87 2.91
CA LEU A 74 19.85 -7.30 3.27
C LEU A 74 19.88 -8.26 4.47
N PHE A 75 18.78 -8.32 5.21
CA PHE A 75 18.60 -9.25 6.33
C PHE A 75 18.53 -10.73 5.88
N THR A 76 18.28 -10.98 4.59
CA THR A 76 18.17 -12.30 3.95
C THR A 76 18.62 -12.18 2.49
N THR A 77 18.85 -13.30 1.82
CA THR A 77 19.12 -13.33 0.37
C THR A 77 17.90 -13.73 -0.47
N VAL A 78 17.89 -13.33 -1.74
CA VAL A 78 16.87 -13.78 -2.71
C VAL A 78 16.91 -15.30 -2.88
N ASP A 79 18.11 -15.90 -2.89
CA ASP A 79 18.29 -17.34 -3.06
C ASP A 79 17.73 -18.16 -1.88
N GLU A 80 17.81 -17.64 -0.65
CA GLU A 80 17.19 -18.27 0.53
C GLU A 80 15.66 -18.16 0.53
N VAL A 81 15.13 -17.05 -0.01
CA VAL A 81 13.68 -16.77 0.00
C VAL A 81 12.97 -17.47 -1.15
N ARG A 82 13.55 -17.46 -2.36
CA ARG A 82 12.92 -17.99 -3.58
C ARG A 82 12.34 -19.41 -3.45
N PRO A 83 12.99 -20.42 -2.82
CA PRO A 83 12.42 -21.75 -2.68
C PRO A 83 11.24 -21.85 -1.70
N LYS A 84 10.97 -20.80 -0.91
CA LYS A 84 9.84 -20.76 0.04
C LYS A 84 8.51 -20.38 -0.63
N PHE A 85 8.55 -19.89 -1.87
CA PHE A 85 7.39 -19.38 -2.60
C PHE A 85 7.15 -20.16 -3.90
N PRO A 86 5.93 -20.12 -4.47
CA PRO A 86 5.66 -20.68 -5.78
C PRO A 86 6.64 -20.19 -6.84
N LYS A 87 6.94 -21.05 -7.83
CA LYS A 87 8.01 -20.84 -8.81
C LYS A 87 7.90 -19.51 -9.58
N ASP A 88 6.68 -19.03 -9.82
CA ASP A 88 6.42 -17.82 -10.61
C ASP A 88 6.35 -16.54 -9.77
N THR A 89 6.48 -16.64 -8.44
CA THR A 89 6.50 -15.50 -7.52
C THR A 89 7.73 -14.64 -7.76
N LYS A 90 7.51 -13.33 -7.95
CA LYS A 90 8.58 -12.34 -8.12
C LYS A 90 9.17 -11.97 -6.77
N ILE A 91 10.49 -12.08 -6.62
CA ILE A 91 11.19 -11.67 -5.39
C ILE A 91 11.83 -10.31 -5.63
N MET A 92 11.33 -9.29 -4.96
CA MET A 92 11.74 -7.89 -5.08
C MET A 92 12.48 -7.43 -3.83
N ILE A 93 13.22 -6.33 -3.94
CA ILE A 93 13.84 -5.66 -2.79
C ILE A 93 13.12 -4.34 -2.55
N ALA A 94 12.55 -4.14 -1.37
CA ALA A 94 12.00 -2.85 -0.97
C ALA A 94 13.13 -1.95 -0.45
N ILE A 95 13.16 -0.70 -0.92
CA ILE A 95 14.17 0.29 -0.56
C ILE A 95 13.49 1.40 0.22
N GLY A 96 13.96 1.70 1.43
CA GLY A 96 13.40 2.76 2.27
C GLY A 96 12.69 2.25 3.51
N GLY A 97 11.45 2.70 3.66
CA GLY A 97 10.61 2.52 4.85
C GLY A 97 10.59 3.76 5.75
N TRP A 98 9.66 3.76 6.70
CA TRP A 98 9.40 4.86 7.63
C TRP A 98 10.68 5.40 8.29
N GLY A 99 10.88 6.72 8.18
CA GLY A 99 12.00 7.44 8.79
C GLY A 99 13.31 7.46 7.98
N ASP A 100 13.49 6.60 6.96
CA ASP A 100 14.72 6.55 6.15
C ASP A 100 14.63 7.41 4.87
N THR A 101 14.47 8.73 5.04
CA THR A 101 14.26 9.65 3.90
C THR A 101 15.56 10.24 3.35
N LEU A 102 16.58 10.42 4.18
CA LEU A 102 17.80 11.17 3.81
C LEU A 102 18.52 10.55 2.60
N GLY A 103 18.57 9.23 2.53
CA GLY A 103 19.19 8.52 1.40
C GLY A 103 18.53 8.88 0.07
N PHE A 104 17.20 8.99 0.05
CA PHE A 104 16.45 9.41 -1.14
C PHE A 104 16.62 10.88 -1.47
N SER A 105 16.61 11.77 -0.47
CA SER A 105 16.87 13.20 -0.71
C SER A 105 18.25 13.41 -1.34
N VAL A 106 19.29 12.72 -0.87
CA VAL A 106 20.63 12.77 -1.49
C VAL A 106 20.59 12.22 -2.93
N ALA A 107 19.94 11.08 -3.14
CA ALA A 107 19.82 10.45 -4.45
C ALA A 107 19.13 11.39 -5.46
N ALA A 108 18.02 12.01 -5.08
CA ALA A 108 17.18 12.80 -5.98
C ALA A 108 17.78 14.16 -6.39
N LEU A 109 18.76 14.66 -5.64
CA LEU A 109 19.22 16.06 -5.65
C LEU A 109 19.73 16.55 -7.01
N THR A 110 20.64 15.83 -7.66
CA THR A 110 21.22 16.21 -8.95
C THR A 110 21.10 15.08 -9.98
N PRO A 111 21.25 15.36 -11.29
CA PRO A 111 21.31 14.29 -12.30
C PRO A 111 22.36 13.22 -11.98
N GLU A 112 23.54 13.62 -11.50
CA GLU A 112 24.66 12.74 -11.20
C GLU A 112 24.37 11.83 -10.00
N THR A 113 23.75 12.37 -8.94
CA THR A 113 23.35 11.56 -7.77
C THR A 113 22.24 10.58 -8.12
N ARG A 114 21.27 10.99 -8.96
CA ARG A 114 20.19 10.10 -9.39
C ARG A 114 20.72 8.93 -10.21
N LYS A 115 21.60 9.23 -11.16
CA LYS A 115 22.25 8.22 -11.99
C LYS A 115 23.09 7.26 -11.15
N THR A 116 23.89 7.77 -10.20
CA THR A 116 24.69 6.93 -9.29
C THR A 116 23.80 5.99 -8.49
N PHE A 117 22.72 6.51 -7.91
CA PHE A 117 21.75 5.71 -7.16
C PHE A 117 21.12 4.61 -8.04
N ALA A 118 20.63 4.98 -9.22
CA ALA A 118 19.99 4.05 -10.14
C ALA A 118 20.93 2.94 -10.65
N GLU A 119 22.17 3.29 -11.00
CA GLU A 119 23.19 2.32 -11.40
C GLU A 119 23.53 1.35 -10.26
N ASN A 120 23.63 1.85 -9.02
CA ASN A 120 23.86 1.02 -7.85
C ASN A 120 22.68 0.08 -7.56
N VAL A 121 21.45 0.56 -7.68
CA VAL A 121 20.24 -0.28 -7.58
C VAL A 121 20.25 -1.38 -8.65
N ALA A 122 20.58 -1.06 -9.91
CA ALA A 122 20.68 -2.05 -10.97
C ALA A 122 21.79 -3.08 -10.71
N ARG A 123 22.94 -2.67 -10.16
CA ARG A 123 24.00 -3.62 -9.74
C ARG A 123 23.52 -4.54 -8.63
N MET A 124 22.81 -4.05 -7.63
CA MET A 124 22.21 -4.89 -6.59
C MET A 124 21.22 -5.90 -7.19
N VAL A 125 20.28 -5.45 -8.03
CA VAL A 125 19.30 -6.34 -8.67
C VAL A 125 20.01 -7.44 -9.48
N LYS A 126 21.09 -7.09 -10.20
CA LYS A 126 21.91 -8.06 -10.92
C LYS A 126 22.64 -9.03 -9.98
N ALA A 127 23.24 -8.53 -8.91
CA ALA A 127 24.05 -9.32 -7.98
C ALA A 127 23.21 -10.29 -7.15
N THR A 128 22.01 -9.89 -6.76
CA THR A 128 21.10 -10.67 -5.92
C THR A 128 20.18 -11.59 -6.73
N GLY A 129 20.00 -11.34 -8.03
CA GLY A 129 19.01 -12.05 -8.83
C GLY A 129 17.56 -11.65 -8.52
N ALA A 130 17.34 -10.48 -7.88
CA ALA A 130 16.01 -9.95 -7.65
C ALA A 130 15.25 -9.70 -8.96
N ASP A 131 13.94 -9.86 -8.92
CA ASP A 131 13.03 -9.66 -10.04
C ASP A 131 12.64 -8.18 -10.23
N GLY A 132 12.95 -7.33 -9.25
CA GLY A 132 12.62 -5.91 -9.28
C GLY A 132 12.91 -5.21 -7.95
N VAL A 133 12.48 -3.95 -7.85
CA VAL A 133 12.55 -3.16 -6.62
C VAL A 133 11.24 -2.44 -6.35
N ASP A 134 10.95 -2.23 -5.07
CA ASP A 134 9.86 -1.40 -4.58
C ASP A 134 10.44 -0.17 -3.87
N VAL A 135 10.04 1.03 -4.27
CA VAL A 135 10.53 2.30 -3.71
C VAL A 135 9.57 2.78 -2.63
N ASP A 136 10.03 2.80 -1.39
CA ASP A 136 9.25 3.21 -0.23
C ASP A 136 9.85 4.47 0.42
N TRP A 137 9.66 5.62 -0.24
CA TRP A 137 10.09 6.93 0.27
C TRP A 137 8.92 7.58 1.02
N GLU A 138 9.08 7.74 2.34
CA GLU A 138 8.03 8.25 3.23
C GLU A 138 8.30 9.65 3.86
N TYR A 139 7.90 10.77 3.26
CA TYR A 139 7.36 10.93 1.91
C TYR A 139 8.11 12.03 1.13
N PRO A 140 8.23 11.90 -0.21
CA PRO A 140 8.80 12.96 -1.04
C PRO A 140 7.96 14.24 -0.91
N GLY A 141 8.63 15.35 -0.58
CA GLY A 141 7.99 16.64 -0.35
C GLY A 141 7.70 16.95 1.12
N GLY A 142 7.85 15.98 2.02
CA GLY A 142 7.70 16.15 3.47
C GLY A 142 6.61 15.29 4.09
N ASN A 143 6.12 15.70 5.25
CA ASN A 143 5.16 14.93 6.05
C ASN A 143 5.61 13.50 6.47
N GLY A 144 6.91 13.21 6.45
CA GLY A 144 7.49 11.99 7.02
C GLY A 144 7.56 12.02 8.55
N GLU A 145 8.39 11.16 9.15
CA GLU A 145 8.57 11.11 10.60
C GLU A 145 8.96 12.45 11.24
N ASP A 146 9.71 13.26 10.49
CA ASP A 146 10.28 14.54 10.89
C ASP A 146 9.38 15.76 10.61
N TYR A 147 8.10 15.58 10.30
CA TYR A 147 7.24 16.64 9.75
C TYR A 147 7.05 17.91 10.61
N LYS A 148 7.26 17.83 11.94
CA LYS A 148 7.28 19.01 12.83
C LYS A 148 8.67 19.60 13.03
N GLN A 149 9.71 18.90 12.61
CA GLN A 149 11.11 19.29 12.75
C GLN A 149 11.63 19.93 11.46
N VAL A 150 11.21 19.40 10.31
CA VAL A 150 11.62 19.89 8.99
C VAL A 150 10.40 20.43 8.24
N PRO A 151 10.34 21.74 7.93
CA PRO A 151 9.26 22.31 7.15
C PRO A 151 9.17 21.70 5.74
N ASN A 152 7.95 21.44 5.27
CA ASN A 152 7.74 20.92 3.90
C ASN A 152 8.31 21.85 2.80
N ALA A 153 8.43 23.16 3.07
CA ALA A 153 9.05 24.11 2.14
C ALA A 153 10.50 23.74 1.80
N ASP A 154 11.26 23.18 2.75
CA ASP A 154 12.65 22.77 2.57
C ASP A 154 12.77 21.49 1.71
N LYS A 155 11.68 20.71 1.63
CA LYS A 155 11.56 19.47 0.86
C LYS A 155 10.74 19.62 -0.42
N ALA A 156 10.15 20.78 -0.70
CA ALA A 156 9.22 20.96 -1.82
C ALA A 156 9.83 20.63 -3.20
N TRP A 157 11.15 20.74 -3.35
CA TRP A 157 11.86 20.38 -4.58
C TRP A 157 11.79 18.87 -4.87
N GLU A 158 11.63 18.01 -3.85
CA GLU A 158 11.51 16.55 -3.97
C GLU A 158 10.28 16.13 -4.78
N ILE A 159 9.21 16.94 -4.75
CA ILE A 159 7.97 16.71 -5.53
C ILE A 159 8.28 16.58 -7.03
N ASN A 160 9.18 17.40 -7.54
CA ASN A 160 9.57 17.38 -8.95
C ASN A 160 10.75 16.44 -9.22
N ALA A 161 11.58 16.17 -8.22
CA ALA A 161 12.73 15.28 -8.32
C ALA A 161 12.35 13.80 -8.27
N TYR A 162 11.28 13.44 -7.55
CA TYR A 162 10.85 12.04 -7.41
C TYR A 162 10.54 11.35 -8.75
N PRO A 163 9.73 11.93 -9.67
CA PRO A 163 9.54 11.34 -10.99
C PRO A 163 10.84 11.19 -11.80
N LEU A 164 11.82 12.10 -11.61
CA LEU A 164 13.11 12.02 -12.29
C LEU A 164 13.98 10.89 -11.73
N LEU A 165 13.93 10.65 -10.42
CA LEU A 165 14.60 9.51 -9.81
C LEU A 165 14.01 8.19 -10.32
N LEU A 166 12.69 8.08 -10.42
CA LEU A 166 12.01 6.90 -10.97
C LEU A 166 12.34 6.67 -12.45
N MET A 167 12.49 7.74 -13.23
CA MET A 167 12.96 7.66 -14.63
C MET A 167 14.35 7.04 -14.71
N GLU A 168 15.32 7.54 -13.95
CA GLU A 168 16.70 7.02 -13.94
C GLU A 168 16.74 5.56 -13.46
N LEU A 169 15.92 5.20 -12.46
CA LEU A 169 15.76 3.82 -12.01
C LEU A 169 15.24 2.91 -13.13
N ARG A 170 14.19 3.33 -13.84
CA ARG A 170 13.64 2.57 -14.98
C ARG A 170 14.68 2.41 -16.09
N ASP A 171 15.42 3.46 -16.42
CA ASP A 171 16.44 3.43 -17.45
C ASP A 171 17.58 2.46 -17.09
N ALA A 172 18.02 2.44 -15.82
CA ALA A 172 19.07 1.55 -15.35
C ALA A 172 18.62 0.07 -15.22
N LEU A 173 17.38 -0.17 -14.78
CA LEU A 173 16.81 -1.51 -14.59
C LEU A 173 16.34 -2.16 -15.89
N GLY A 174 15.99 -1.35 -16.88
CA GLY A 174 15.39 -1.77 -18.13
C GLY A 174 13.89 -2.13 -18.00
N PRO A 175 13.27 -2.55 -19.11
CA PRO A 175 11.82 -2.75 -19.19
C PRO A 175 11.32 -4.05 -18.52
N ASN A 176 12.21 -5.00 -18.24
CA ASN A 176 11.82 -6.36 -17.81
C ASN A 176 11.79 -6.54 -16.29
N LYS A 177 12.41 -5.63 -15.53
CA LYS A 177 12.41 -5.68 -14.06
C LYS A 177 11.17 -4.97 -13.54
N VAL A 178 10.59 -5.51 -12.46
CA VAL A 178 9.47 -4.84 -11.78
C VAL A 178 10.01 -3.61 -11.06
N LEU A 179 9.33 -2.48 -11.21
CA LEU A 179 9.57 -1.26 -10.45
C LEU A 179 8.24 -0.76 -9.91
N SER A 180 8.06 -0.81 -8.60
CA SER A 180 6.87 -0.33 -7.90
C SER A 180 7.21 0.70 -6.83
N ALA A 181 6.20 1.27 -6.20
CA ALA A 181 6.38 2.10 -5.02
C ALA A 181 5.27 1.88 -4.00
N ALA A 182 5.63 1.82 -2.72
CA ALA A 182 4.72 2.05 -1.62
C ALA A 182 4.45 3.55 -1.48
N VAL A 183 3.17 3.92 -1.37
CA VAL A 183 2.74 5.32 -1.44
C VAL A 183 1.72 5.66 -0.35
N PRO A 184 1.68 6.92 0.14
CA PRO A 184 0.86 7.29 1.29
C PRO A 184 -0.63 7.01 1.09
N GLY A 185 -1.29 6.54 2.15
CA GLY A 185 -2.73 6.32 2.17
C GLY A 185 -3.56 7.57 2.51
N LEU A 186 -2.98 8.58 3.15
CA LEU A 186 -3.69 9.80 3.53
C LEU A 186 -3.38 10.95 2.57
N GLU A 187 -4.42 11.64 2.09
CA GLU A 187 -4.27 12.76 1.14
C GLU A 187 -3.33 13.86 1.64
N ARG A 188 -3.29 14.10 2.96
CA ARG A 188 -2.37 15.07 3.57
C ARG A 188 -0.89 14.75 3.31
N ASP A 189 -0.55 13.48 3.11
CA ASP A 189 0.83 12.99 2.94
C ASP A 189 1.20 12.82 1.45
N MET A 190 0.25 13.01 0.52
CA MET A 190 0.43 12.83 -0.92
C MET A 190 1.07 14.04 -1.65
N LEU A 191 2.03 14.73 -1.01
CA LEU A 191 2.61 15.99 -1.51
C LEU A 191 3.24 15.85 -2.91
N ALA A 192 3.95 14.75 -3.18
CA ALA A 192 4.54 14.47 -4.49
C ALA A 192 3.61 13.75 -5.47
N PHE A 193 2.35 13.49 -5.11
CA PHE A 193 1.41 12.72 -5.91
C PHE A 193 0.22 13.58 -6.32
N SER A 194 0.44 14.61 -7.14
CA SER A 194 -0.59 15.52 -7.67
C SER A 194 -1.10 15.08 -9.06
N ARG A 195 -2.05 15.82 -9.63
CA ARG A 195 -2.53 15.61 -11.02
C ARG A 195 -1.42 15.75 -12.06
N GLU A 196 -0.39 16.53 -11.75
CA GLU A 196 0.77 16.78 -12.61
C GLU A 196 1.84 15.69 -12.49
N THR A 197 2.06 15.18 -11.27
CA THR A 197 3.16 14.23 -11.02
C THR A 197 2.74 12.77 -11.13
N VAL A 198 1.51 12.38 -10.76
CA VAL A 198 1.05 10.98 -10.86
C VAL A 198 1.20 10.42 -12.28
N PRO A 199 0.80 11.11 -13.36
CA PRO A 199 1.04 10.62 -14.73
C PRO A 199 2.52 10.57 -15.14
N ARG A 200 3.40 11.32 -14.47
CA ARG A 200 4.85 11.24 -14.68
C ARG A 200 5.45 10.05 -13.94
N ILE A 201 5.03 9.82 -12.70
CA ILE A 201 5.42 8.68 -11.87
C ILE A 201 5.02 7.37 -12.56
N MET A 202 3.75 7.26 -12.98
CA MET A 202 3.21 6.04 -13.60
C MET A 202 3.78 5.72 -14.99
N ARG A 203 4.56 6.61 -15.61
CA ARG A 203 5.30 6.27 -16.84
C ARG A 203 6.49 5.36 -16.57
N HIS A 204 6.96 5.31 -15.33
CA HIS A 204 8.17 4.57 -14.95
C HIS A 204 7.86 3.36 -14.07
N LEU A 205 6.75 3.40 -13.32
CA LEU A 205 6.33 2.32 -12.41
C LEU A 205 5.35 1.33 -13.07
N ASP A 206 5.44 0.07 -12.67
CA ASP A 206 4.50 -0.99 -13.02
C ASP A 206 3.19 -0.87 -12.22
N PHE A 207 3.28 -0.53 -10.93
CA PHE A 207 2.14 -0.36 -10.04
C PHE A 207 2.51 0.42 -8.76
N LEU A 208 1.48 0.89 -8.04
CA LEU A 208 1.57 1.49 -6.71
C LEU A 208 0.95 0.57 -5.66
N ASN A 209 1.64 0.43 -4.53
CA ASN A 209 1.14 -0.17 -3.30
C ASN A 209 0.62 0.96 -2.40
N VAL A 210 -0.70 1.22 -2.42
CA VAL A 210 -1.29 2.33 -1.64
C VAL A 210 -1.44 1.89 -0.19
N MET A 211 -0.67 2.48 0.72
CA MET A 211 -0.61 2.11 2.14
C MET A 211 -1.90 2.44 2.87
N THR A 212 -2.95 1.65 2.63
CA THR A 212 -4.30 1.82 3.18
C THR A 212 -4.42 1.34 4.62
N TYR A 213 -3.43 1.69 5.41
CA TYR A 213 -3.27 1.43 6.83
C TYR A 213 -2.56 2.62 7.48
N ASP A 214 -2.44 2.64 8.81
CA ASP A 214 -1.95 3.79 9.60
C ASP A 214 -2.71 5.11 9.33
N MET A 215 -3.96 4.97 8.89
CA MET A 215 -4.88 6.06 8.61
C MET A 215 -5.26 6.84 9.88
N MET A 216 -5.21 6.15 11.02
CA MET A 216 -5.16 6.74 12.35
C MET A 216 -3.74 6.58 12.88
N ASN A 217 -3.13 7.67 13.30
CA ASN A 217 -1.80 7.68 13.90
C ASN A 217 -1.67 8.81 14.93
N ARG A 218 -0.46 9.01 15.47
CA ARG A 218 -0.20 9.98 16.55
C ARG A 218 -0.57 11.43 16.23
N ARG A 219 -0.82 11.76 14.95
CA ARG A 219 -1.25 13.10 14.50
C ARG A 219 -2.75 13.33 14.64
N ASP A 220 -3.53 12.28 14.90
CA ASP A 220 -4.98 12.36 15.00
C ASP A 220 -5.43 12.70 16.41
N THR A 221 -6.53 13.44 16.52
CA THR A 221 -7.11 13.89 17.80
C THR A 221 -8.46 13.26 18.09
N VAL A 222 -8.94 12.39 17.19
CA VAL A 222 -10.18 11.62 17.37
C VAL A 222 -9.99 10.19 16.88
N THR A 223 -10.73 9.27 17.49
CA THR A 223 -10.76 7.85 17.13
C THR A 223 -11.36 7.62 15.75
N LYS A 224 -10.74 6.73 14.98
CA LYS A 224 -11.19 6.25 13.67
C LYS A 224 -10.46 4.95 13.34
N HIS A 225 -10.81 4.32 12.22
CA HIS A 225 -10.17 3.07 11.81
C HIS A 225 -8.78 3.32 11.20
N HIS A 226 -7.75 2.59 11.65
CA HIS A 226 -6.41 2.73 11.06
C HIS A 226 -6.30 2.09 9.67
N THR A 227 -7.19 1.16 9.32
CA THR A 227 -7.23 0.48 8.01
C THR A 227 -8.68 0.32 7.49
N GLY A 228 -9.57 1.26 7.80
CA GLY A 228 -10.98 1.17 7.42
C GLY A 228 -11.27 1.36 5.92
N VAL A 229 -12.40 0.83 5.45
CA VAL A 229 -12.89 0.89 4.06
C VAL A 229 -13.05 2.33 3.59
N GLN A 230 -13.66 3.22 4.39
CA GLN A 230 -13.92 4.59 3.96
C GLN A 230 -12.62 5.35 3.64
N LEU A 231 -11.62 5.29 4.52
CA LEU A 231 -10.34 5.98 4.30
C LEU A 231 -9.52 5.30 3.19
N SER A 232 -9.64 3.98 3.07
CA SER A 232 -9.04 3.23 1.94
C SER A 232 -9.63 3.65 0.58
N LEU A 233 -10.96 3.84 0.50
CA LEU A 233 -11.63 4.35 -0.70
C LEU A 233 -11.19 5.78 -1.01
N ALA A 234 -11.12 6.65 -0.01
CA ALA A 234 -10.65 8.02 -0.19
C ALA A 234 -9.22 8.07 -0.75
N ALA A 235 -8.32 7.21 -0.24
CA ALA A 235 -6.95 7.09 -0.73
C ALA A 235 -6.90 6.68 -2.20
N VAL A 236 -7.57 5.58 -2.54
CA VAL A 236 -7.62 5.02 -3.89
C VAL A 236 -8.23 6.03 -4.87
N ASP A 237 -9.35 6.66 -4.49
CA ASP A 237 -10.06 7.63 -5.32
C ASP A 237 -9.20 8.88 -5.56
N ALA A 238 -8.39 9.30 -4.59
CA ALA A 238 -7.43 10.39 -4.78
C ALA A 238 -6.40 10.05 -5.88
N TYR A 239 -5.81 8.87 -5.87
CA TYR A 239 -4.86 8.45 -6.92
C TYR A 239 -5.51 8.33 -8.30
N VAL A 240 -6.70 7.74 -8.37
CA VAL A 240 -7.47 7.63 -9.63
C VAL A 240 -7.83 9.02 -10.16
N ALA A 241 -8.33 9.91 -9.30
CA ALA A 241 -8.65 11.29 -9.68
C ALA A 241 -7.43 12.05 -10.20
N ARG A 242 -6.22 11.66 -9.79
CA ARG A 242 -4.94 12.26 -10.19
C ARG A 242 -4.28 11.57 -11.40
N GLY A 243 -4.93 10.57 -11.97
CA GLY A 243 -4.56 9.98 -13.25
C GLY A 243 -3.89 8.61 -13.17
N ALA A 244 -3.86 7.97 -12.00
CA ALA A 244 -3.46 6.56 -11.91
C ALA A 244 -4.58 5.67 -12.48
N ALA A 245 -4.23 4.70 -13.32
CA ALA A 245 -5.19 3.68 -13.73
C ALA A 245 -5.52 2.78 -12.53
N PRO A 246 -6.80 2.45 -12.24
CA PRO A 246 -7.13 1.60 -11.10
C PRO A 246 -6.41 0.24 -11.12
N GLN A 247 -6.16 -0.32 -12.31
CA GLN A 247 -5.45 -1.60 -12.49
C GLN A 247 -3.96 -1.51 -12.15
N ALA A 248 -3.41 -0.31 -11.96
CA ALA A 248 -2.05 -0.08 -11.51
C ALA A 248 -1.97 0.20 -10.00
N LEU A 249 -3.10 0.16 -9.28
CA LEU A 249 -3.15 0.34 -7.82
C LEU A 249 -3.37 -1.00 -7.12
N ASN A 250 -2.65 -1.20 -6.02
CA ASN A 250 -2.87 -2.31 -5.09
C ASN A 250 -3.38 -1.77 -3.75
N LEU A 251 -4.39 -2.44 -3.18
CA LEU A 251 -4.95 -2.12 -1.87
C LEU A 251 -4.08 -2.71 -0.75
N GLY A 252 -3.73 -1.90 0.24
CA GLY A 252 -2.93 -2.32 1.41
C GLY A 252 -3.76 -2.92 2.55
N PHE A 253 -3.22 -3.98 3.14
CA PHE A 253 -3.76 -4.65 4.32
C PHE A 253 -2.72 -4.64 5.45
N ALA A 254 -3.16 -4.38 6.67
CA ALA A 254 -2.33 -4.41 7.87
C ALA A 254 -2.48 -5.77 8.57
N PHE A 255 -1.39 -6.49 8.76
CA PHE A 255 -1.32 -7.72 9.58
C PHE A 255 -0.85 -7.39 11.00
N TYR A 256 -1.31 -6.26 11.51
CA TYR A 256 -1.01 -5.74 12.84
C TYR A 256 -2.19 -4.95 13.37
N THR A 257 -2.16 -4.70 14.68
CA THR A 257 -3.20 -3.97 15.40
C THR A 257 -2.72 -2.57 15.78
N LYS A 258 -3.66 -1.66 16.04
CA LYS A 258 -3.37 -0.36 16.68
C LYS A 258 -4.30 -0.10 17.84
N TYR A 259 -3.77 0.59 18.85
CA TYR A 259 -4.56 1.13 19.95
C TYR A 259 -4.16 2.55 20.32
N PHE A 260 -5.09 3.30 20.90
CA PHE A 260 -4.91 4.71 21.26
C PHE A 260 -5.65 5.06 22.55
N LYS A 261 -5.01 5.85 23.42
CA LYS A 261 -5.65 6.38 24.64
C LYS A 261 -6.63 7.50 24.30
N THR A 262 -7.77 7.48 24.99
CA THR A 262 -8.91 8.35 24.72
C THR A 262 -9.28 9.22 25.93
N GLU A 263 -10.09 10.26 25.72
CA GLU A 263 -10.64 11.08 26.81
C GLU A 263 -11.93 10.45 27.35
N HIS A 264 -11.84 9.75 28.50
CA HIS A 264 -12.95 8.97 29.10
C HIS A 264 -14.31 9.68 29.09
N GLU A 265 -14.38 10.83 29.76
CA GLU A 265 -15.62 11.60 29.96
C GLU A 265 -16.21 12.15 28.66
N ALA A 266 -15.37 12.40 27.66
CA ALA A 266 -15.82 12.84 26.35
C ALA A 266 -16.37 11.66 25.55
N CYS A 267 -15.66 10.52 25.52
CA CYS A 267 -16.10 9.30 24.85
C CYS A 267 -17.41 8.75 25.42
N ALA A 268 -17.52 8.66 26.74
CA ALA A 268 -18.66 8.05 27.42
C ALA A 268 -20.00 8.76 27.14
N LYS A 269 -19.95 10.00 26.64
CA LYS A 269 -21.12 10.80 26.27
C LYS A 269 -21.53 10.63 24.80
N LEU A 270 -20.71 9.99 23.98
CA LEU A 270 -20.99 9.76 22.57
C LEU A 270 -21.84 8.51 22.38
N ALA A 271 -22.72 8.55 21.38
CA ALA A 271 -23.50 7.39 20.97
C ALA A 271 -22.66 6.33 20.24
N SER A 272 -21.51 6.73 19.70
CA SER A 272 -20.51 5.86 19.09
C SER A 272 -19.12 6.28 19.57
N PRO A 273 -18.25 5.32 19.91
CA PRO A 273 -16.87 5.64 20.27
C PRO A 273 -16.01 6.07 19.07
N ILE A 274 -16.53 6.02 17.84
CA ILE A 274 -15.89 6.61 16.64
C ILE A 274 -16.04 8.13 16.68
N GLY A 275 -14.94 8.84 16.45
CA GLY A 275 -14.88 10.30 16.57
C GLY A 275 -14.70 10.77 18.01
N CYS A 276 -14.47 9.87 18.97
CA CYS A 276 -14.13 10.26 20.33
C CYS A 276 -12.79 11.00 20.38
N PRO A 277 -12.66 12.11 21.13
CA PRO A 277 -11.37 12.73 21.42
C PRO A 277 -10.33 11.75 21.98
N THR A 278 -9.13 11.78 21.40
CA THR A 278 -7.98 11.07 21.95
C THR A 278 -7.31 11.92 23.03
N LEU A 279 -6.49 11.29 23.89
CA LEU A 279 -5.47 12.07 24.60
C LEU A 279 -4.51 12.70 23.57
N LEU A 280 -3.75 13.70 23.99
CA LEU A 280 -2.65 14.22 23.16
C LEU A 280 -1.64 13.09 22.90
N LEU A 281 -1.55 12.62 21.64
CA LEU A 281 -0.76 11.44 21.25
C LEU A 281 0.69 11.76 20.88
N GLU A 282 0.97 12.98 20.43
CA GLU A 282 2.31 13.44 20.06
C GLU A 282 2.69 14.76 20.75
N ASN A 283 3.99 15.01 20.85
CA ASN A 283 4.49 16.29 21.31
C ASN A 283 4.15 17.40 20.30
N PRO A 284 3.44 18.47 20.70
CA PRO A 284 2.94 19.46 19.76
C PRO A 284 4.05 20.30 19.11
N LYS A 285 5.24 20.34 19.73
CA LYS A 285 6.42 21.07 19.21
C LYS A 285 7.31 20.19 18.35
N THR A 286 7.64 18.97 18.81
CA THR A 286 8.65 18.12 18.15
C THR A 286 8.05 17.03 17.26
N GLY A 287 6.78 16.68 17.45
CA GLY A 287 6.11 15.57 16.75
C GLY A 287 6.53 14.19 17.25
N ALA A 288 7.29 14.14 18.35
CA ALA A 288 7.68 12.89 19.00
C ALA A 288 6.44 12.18 19.56
N ASP A 289 6.42 10.85 19.45
CA ASP A 289 5.38 10.02 20.05
C ASP A 289 5.40 10.15 21.59
N LEU A 290 4.23 10.33 22.20
CA LEU A 290 4.09 10.40 23.66
C LEU A 290 3.82 9.03 24.30
N GLY A 291 3.84 7.93 23.53
CA GLY A 291 3.60 6.58 24.01
C GLY A 291 2.15 6.36 24.45
N ARG A 292 1.22 7.09 23.83
CA ARG A 292 -0.22 7.04 24.14
C ARG A 292 -1.05 6.40 23.04
N GLY A 293 -0.40 5.97 21.98
CA GLY A 293 -0.92 4.98 21.06
C GLY A 293 0.24 4.10 20.59
N SER A 294 -0.05 2.87 20.21
CA SER A 294 0.94 1.93 19.69
C SER A 294 0.24 0.86 18.84
N GLY A 295 1.00 -0.14 18.44
CA GLY A 295 0.52 -1.34 17.75
C GLY A 295 1.51 -2.49 17.90
N PHE A 296 1.06 -3.69 17.59
CA PHE A 296 1.89 -4.88 17.54
C PHE A 296 1.34 -5.83 16.47
N SER A 297 2.22 -6.66 15.90
CA SER A 297 1.80 -7.68 14.95
C SER A 297 1.13 -8.86 15.64
N TRP A 298 0.41 -9.68 14.88
CA TRP A 298 -0.17 -10.93 15.41
C TRP A 298 0.89 -11.96 15.82
N HIS A 299 2.13 -11.82 15.35
CA HIS A 299 3.27 -12.63 15.76
C HIS A 299 3.91 -12.19 17.07
N ASP A 300 3.79 -10.92 17.43
CA ASP A 300 4.45 -10.37 18.61
C ASP A 300 3.72 -10.79 19.90
N PRO A 301 4.45 -10.91 21.02
CA PRO A 301 3.82 -10.99 22.32
C PRO A 301 2.95 -9.75 22.57
N VAL A 302 1.71 -9.97 23.02
CA VAL A 302 0.82 -8.87 23.42
C VAL A 302 1.46 -8.14 24.62
N PRO A 303 1.62 -6.81 24.58
CA PRO A 303 2.20 -6.07 25.71
C PRO A 303 1.36 -6.23 26.99
N GLU A 304 2.04 -6.46 28.12
CA GLU A 304 1.39 -6.83 29.38
C GLU A 304 0.39 -5.76 29.87
N ASP A 305 0.68 -4.48 29.63
CA ASP A 305 -0.14 -3.35 30.06
C ASP A 305 -1.46 -3.23 29.31
N VAL A 306 -1.59 -3.87 28.14
CA VAL A 306 -2.81 -3.85 27.33
C VAL A 306 -3.43 -5.23 27.10
N ALA A 307 -2.80 -6.30 27.60
CA ALA A 307 -3.22 -7.68 27.33
C ALA A 307 -4.68 -7.98 27.72
N ALA A 308 -5.10 -7.55 28.91
CA ALA A 308 -6.48 -7.77 29.37
C ALA A 308 -7.50 -7.00 28.51
N SER A 309 -7.16 -5.78 28.10
CA SER A 309 -7.98 -4.97 27.19
C SER A 309 -8.06 -5.59 25.80
N PHE A 310 -6.94 -6.12 25.30
CA PHE A 310 -6.88 -6.74 23.99
C PHE A 310 -7.73 -8.02 23.91
N VAL A 311 -7.74 -8.85 24.97
CA VAL A 311 -8.65 -10.01 25.03
C VAL A 311 -10.12 -9.57 24.88
N ARG A 312 -10.53 -8.52 25.60
CA ARG A 312 -11.87 -7.95 25.42
C ARG A 312 -12.10 -7.40 24.01
N ALA A 313 -11.09 -6.79 23.41
CA ALA A 313 -11.20 -6.31 22.03
C ALA A 313 -11.41 -7.43 21.00
N LEU A 314 -10.84 -8.61 21.25
CA LEU A 314 -11.06 -9.80 20.43
C LEU A 314 -12.47 -10.40 20.64
N ASP A 315 -12.91 -10.49 21.91
CA ASP A 315 -14.17 -11.15 22.27
C ASP A 315 -15.41 -10.27 22.02
N ASP A 316 -15.32 -8.97 22.32
CA ASP A 316 -16.44 -8.02 22.37
C ASP A 316 -16.36 -6.92 21.30
N GLY A 317 -15.33 -6.95 20.44
CA GLY A 317 -15.20 -5.99 19.35
C GLY A 317 -16.32 -6.11 18.30
N THR A 318 -16.49 -5.06 17.51
CA THR A 318 -17.55 -4.99 16.50
C THR A 318 -17.07 -4.37 15.20
N TYR A 319 -17.74 -4.72 14.11
CA TYR A 319 -17.51 -4.11 12.82
C TYR A 319 -18.40 -2.88 12.66
N ASP A 320 -17.79 -1.75 12.31
CA ASP A 320 -18.50 -0.54 11.93
C ASP A 320 -18.97 -0.65 10.47
N ASP A 321 -20.24 -0.95 10.24
CA ASP A 321 -20.80 -1.02 8.88
C ASP A 321 -20.90 0.34 8.17
N GLN A 322 -20.74 1.48 8.88
CA GLN A 322 -20.82 2.80 8.27
C GLN A 322 -19.49 3.24 7.63
N HIS A 323 -18.37 3.13 8.35
CA HIS A 323 -17.05 3.51 7.83
C HIS A 323 -16.18 2.31 7.44
N GLY A 324 -16.60 1.09 7.81
CA GLY A 324 -16.03 -0.19 7.39
C GLY A 324 -14.71 -0.55 8.08
N GLY A 325 -14.75 -0.86 9.37
CA GLY A 325 -13.57 -1.31 10.11
C GLY A 325 -13.93 -1.99 11.42
N TYR A 326 -13.09 -2.93 11.87
CA TYR A 326 -13.28 -3.57 13.17
C TYR A 326 -12.63 -2.73 14.27
N TYR A 327 -13.34 -2.61 15.39
CA TYR A 327 -12.89 -1.82 16.52
C TYR A 327 -13.43 -2.35 17.85
N TYR A 328 -12.82 -1.89 18.92
CA TYR A 328 -13.37 -2.00 20.26
C TYR A 328 -12.97 -0.77 21.07
N TRP A 329 -13.89 -0.23 21.86
CA TRP A 329 -13.55 0.81 22.83
C TRP A 329 -13.67 0.24 24.23
N ASP A 330 -12.53 0.06 24.87
CA ASP A 330 -12.46 -0.39 26.25
C ASP A 330 -12.64 0.81 27.18
N GLN A 331 -13.88 1.01 27.60
CA GLN A 331 -14.24 2.10 28.51
C GLN A 331 -13.53 2.00 29.88
N SER A 332 -13.10 0.80 30.29
CA SER A 332 -12.45 0.61 31.59
C SER A 332 -10.97 1.04 31.59
N GLU A 333 -10.33 1.01 30.41
CA GLU A 333 -8.91 1.33 30.21
C GLU A 333 -8.67 2.59 29.36
N ASP A 334 -9.75 3.22 28.88
CA ASP A 334 -9.74 4.34 27.94
C ASP A 334 -9.01 4.04 26.62
N LEU A 335 -9.07 2.79 26.16
CA LEU A 335 -8.37 2.32 24.97
C LEU A 335 -9.31 2.13 23.78
N TRP A 336 -8.99 2.82 22.69
CA TRP A 336 -9.55 2.57 21.37
C TRP A 336 -8.69 1.55 20.63
N TRP A 337 -9.25 0.40 20.28
CA TRP A 337 -8.64 -0.62 19.44
C TRP A 337 -9.18 -0.55 18.03
N THR A 338 -8.30 -0.73 17.05
CA THR A 338 -8.67 -0.84 15.64
C THR A 338 -7.68 -1.77 14.93
N PHE A 339 -8.23 -2.73 14.17
CA PHE A 339 -7.46 -3.73 13.42
C PHE A 339 -8.37 -4.37 12.37
N ASP A 340 -7.78 -5.14 11.45
CA ASP A 340 -8.54 -6.03 10.58
C ASP A 340 -8.66 -7.40 11.24
N THR A 341 -9.87 -7.98 11.22
CA THR A 341 -10.08 -9.42 11.42
C THR A 341 -10.15 -10.12 10.06
N PRO A 342 -10.10 -11.47 10.00
CA PRO A 342 -10.37 -12.21 8.77
C PRO A 342 -11.68 -11.82 8.05
N ASP A 343 -12.74 -11.51 8.80
CA ASP A 343 -14.01 -11.01 8.22
C ASP A 343 -13.85 -9.59 7.65
N ALA A 344 -13.20 -8.69 8.40
CA ALA A 344 -12.93 -7.32 7.94
C ALA A 344 -12.12 -7.30 6.63
N ILE A 345 -11.12 -8.18 6.50
CA ILE A 345 -10.34 -8.37 5.27
C ILE A 345 -11.25 -8.77 4.11
N ARG A 346 -12.06 -9.82 4.28
CA ARG A 346 -12.96 -10.30 3.21
C ARG A 346 -13.93 -9.23 2.77
N ARG A 347 -14.46 -8.40 3.68
CA ARG A 347 -15.37 -7.28 3.35
C ARG A 347 -14.75 -6.24 2.43
N LYS A 348 -13.44 -6.01 2.49
CA LYS A 348 -12.75 -5.02 1.63
C LYS A 348 -12.77 -5.43 0.14
N PHE A 349 -12.89 -6.71 -0.19
CA PHE A 349 -12.92 -7.16 -1.58
C PHE A 349 -14.13 -6.63 -2.36
N PRO A 350 -15.38 -6.95 -1.99
CA PRO A 350 -16.55 -6.43 -2.69
C PRO A 350 -16.71 -4.91 -2.50
N LEU A 351 -16.26 -4.34 -1.38
CA LEU A 351 -16.43 -2.90 -1.09
C LEU A 351 -15.42 -2.01 -1.80
N ILE A 352 -14.22 -2.51 -2.11
CA ILE A 352 -13.12 -1.71 -2.65
C ILE A 352 -12.55 -2.33 -3.93
N MET A 353 -12.03 -3.56 -3.85
CA MET A 353 -11.35 -4.22 -4.96
C MET A 353 -12.26 -4.33 -6.19
N ASP A 354 -13.46 -4.86 -6.01
CA ASP A 354 -14.45 -5.04 -7.07
C ASP A 354 -14.95 -3.69 -7.59
N GLN A 355 -15.38 -2.80 -6.68
CA GLN A 355 -15.98 -1.52 -7.05
C GLN A 355 -15.02 -0.61 -7.81
N ARG A 356 -13.74 -0.60 -7.42
CA ARG A 356 -12.72 0.23 -8.06
C ARG A 356 -11.92 -0.51 -9.13
N ARG A 357 -12.14 -1.81 -9.30
CA ARG A 357 -11.45 -2.66 -10.30
C ARG A 357 -9.93 -2.54 -10.17
N LEU A 358 -9.45 -2.64 -8.92
CA LEU A 358 -8.03 -2.52 -8.58
C LEU A 358 -7.23 -3.69 -9.15
N GLY A 359 -5.94 -3.47 -9.36
CA GLY A 359 -5.08 -4.48 -9.99
C GLY A 359 -4.50 -5.52 -9.02
N GLY A 360 -4.68 -5.32 -7.72
CA GLY A 360 -4.20 -6.28 -6.73
C GLY A 360 -4.31 -5.79 -5.30
N VAL A 361 -3.70 -6.56 -4.41
CA VAL A 361 -3.60 -6.30 -2.97
C VAL A 361 -2.15 -6.45 -2.54
N PHE A 362 -1.79 -5.81 -1.44
CA PHE A 362 -0.56 -6.11 -0.74
C PHE A 362 -0.77 -6.07 0.77
N ALA A 363 0.12 -6.73 1.52
CA ALA A 363 0.05 -6.75 2.98
C ALA A 363 1.39 -6.39 3.62
N TRP A 364 1.29 -5.63 4.71
CA TRP A 364 2.36 -5.37 5.66
C TRP A 364 2.07 -6.11 6.97
N GLY A 365 2.89 -7.06 7.44
CA GLY A 365 3.89 -7.84 6.70
C GLY A 365 3.61 -9.35 6.80
N LEU A 366 4.14 -10.17 5.90
CA LEU A 366 3.83 -11.62 5.85
C LEU A 366 4.12 -12.34 7.15
N GLY A 367 5.28 -12.07 7.76
CA GLY A 367 5.67 -12.71 9.01
C GLY A 367 4.93 -12.17 10.24
N GLU A 368 4.28 -11.01 10.12
CA GLU A 368 3.49 -10.40 11.20
C GLU A 368 2.19 -11.17 11.47
N ASP A 369 1.76 -12.04 10.56
CA ASP A 369 0.57 -12.90 10.69
C ASP A 369 0.89 -14.32 11.21
N ALA A 370 2.15 -14.58 11.53
CA ALA A 370 2.58 -15.86 12.06
C ALA A 370 2.06 -16.08 13.50
N PRO A 371 1.93 -17.34 13.97
CA PRO A 371 2.26 -18.58 13.27
C PRO A 371 1.08 -19.16 12.47
N VAL A 372 -0.12 -18.58 12.57
CA VAL A 372 -1.35 -19.19 12.04
C VAL A 372 -1.67 -18.71 10.62
N TYR A 373 -1.28 -17.49 10.27
CA TYR A 373 -1.47 -16.90 8.94
C TYR A 373 -2.96 -16.74 8.53
N GLU A 374 -3.82 -16.38 9.49
CA GLU A 374 -5.27 -16.26 9.26
C GLU A 374 -5.62 -15.06 8.38
N HIS A 375 -4.86 -13.96 8.46
CA HIS A 375 -5.10 -12.78 7.63
C HIS A 375 -4.68 -13.02 6.19
N LEU A 376 -3.57 -13.73 5.96
CA LEU A 376 -3.15 -14.21 4.65
C LEU A 376 -4.16 -15.18 4.06
N ALA A 377 -4.72 -16.09 4.86
CA ALA A 377 -5.76 -17.00 4.43
C ALA A 377 -7.03 -16.24 4.00
N ALA A 378 -7.49 -15.27 4.79
CA ALA A 378 -8.62 -14.42 4.45
C ALA A 378 -8.41 -13.59 3.17
N LEU A 379 -7.19 -13.06 2.99
CA LEU A 379 -6.80 -12.33 1.78
C LEU A 379 -6.77 -13.26 0.56
N SER A 380 -6.28 -14.49 0.73
CA SER A 380 -6.27 -15.53 -0.30
C SER A 380 -7.69 -15.95 -0.72
N ASP A 381 -8.59 -16.12 0.25
CA ASP A 381 -10.00 -16.41 0.00
C ASP A 381 -10.67 -15.31 -0.83
N GLY A 382 -10.49 -14.04 -0.44
CA GLY A 382 -11.04 -12.90 -1.17
C GLY A 382 -10.56 -12.82 -2.62
N LEU A 383 -9.27 -13.12 -2.87
CA LEU A 383 -8.71 -13.20 -4.22
C LEU A 383 -9.31 -14.36 -5.03
N ALA A 384 -9.50 -15.52 -4.41
CA ALA A 384 -10.09 -16.69 -5.05
C ALA A 384 -11.55 -16.46 -5.43
N GLU A 385 -12.33 -15.84 -4.54
CA GLU A 385 -13.73 -15.46 -4.78
C GLU A 385 -13.85 -14.44 -5.91
N MET A 386 -13.03 -13.38 -5.89
CA MET A 386 -13.01 -12.37 -6.94
C MET A 386 -12.65 -12.98 -8.31
N LYS A 387 -11.68 -13.91 -8.36
CA LYS A 387 -11.32 -14.64 -9.59
C LYS A 387 -12.47 -15.54 -10.07
N ALA A 388 -13.17 -16.21 -9.15
CA ALA A 388 -14.33 -17.03 -9.48
C ALA A 388 -15.48 -16.20 -10.06
N LYS A 389 -15.73 -15.01 -9.52
CA LYS A 389 -16.72 -14.05 -10.02
C LYS A 389 -16.39 -13.55 -11.42
N ASN A 390 -15.15 -13.10 -11.66
CA ASN A 390 -14.73 -12.61 -12.98
C ASN A 390 -14.91 -13.67 -14.08
N ARG A 391 -14.62 -14.95 -13.79
CA ARG A 391 -14.85 -16.05 -14.76
C ARG A 391 -16.32 -16.27 -15.10
N LYS A 392 -17.25 -15.99 -14.17
CA LYS A 392 -18.69 -16.11 -14.43
C LYS A 392 -19.23 -14.94 -15.25
N GLU A 393 -18.59 -13.78 -15.20
CA GLU A 393 -18.97 -12.60 -16.01
C GLU A 393 -18.45 -12.69 -17.45
N GLU A 394 -17.43 -13.52 -17.70
CA GLU A 394 -16.84 -13.77 -19.03
C GLU A 394 -17.51 -14.93 -19.80
N LEU A 395 -18.31 -15.76 -19.13
CA LEU A 395 -19.09 -16.87 -19.69
C LEU A 395 -20.55 -16.44 -19.92
#